data_AF-A0A963FEW7-F1
#
_entry.id   AF-A0A963FEW7-F1
#
_cell.length_a   1.000
_cell.length_b   1.000
_cell.length_c   1.000
_cell.angle_alpha   90.00
_cell.angle_beta   90.00
_cell.angle_gamma   90.00
#
_symmetry.space_group_name_H-M   'P 1'
#
loop_
_entity.id
_entity.type
_entity.pdbx_description
1 polymer ?
#
loop_
_entity_poly.entity_id
_entity_poly.type
_entity_poly.pdbx_seq_one_letter_code
_entity_poly.pdbx_strand_id
1 'polypeptide(L)'
;MVSSDSKVKKSLIKLFRSTFADLVACEEVDIKESYRLPTTKVKVNIKEHPFQINLYPDGKALHLYPERALTEDEENSSAKNFILFDPDSYYNNRVSGFYRLNVGEKIILGGKDLEQRAFLNIPKETPARKLSITNDDGRLIFKSLVDNPQSCIAPLLKDKKVNQLVNWRLMKLERIKAIFGGPIGLLPQEEALSLIREVNKILESEAHRPNDKQGRPGGVIHLPDELTVILMGDLHAKPDNLLTMLSQNSYLEALEHGTAALVILGDAVHPEGDVALDEMQGSMLIMDLIFKLKVRFPHQVFYLRGNHDSFSEEIAKGGIPQGMLWEQELVNSRGNEYRNEMARLYKQLPYLIYSSHFVSCHAAAPTSSIELDDIINIMDQPKLINELINNRLKRPNRPAGYAKGDVKRLKKSLGINQNAPFIVGHTPLSNDDTIWENVDEIKNHHILYSSDSQWVGVMAQIGDKIYPFRYPVEQVVNAIYSADD
;
A
#
# COMPACT_ATOMS: atom_id res chain seq x y z
N MET A 1 19.68 -66.95 18.41
CA MET A 1 18.99 -65.64 18.36
C MET A 1 19.95 -64.57 17.83
N VAL A 2 20.22 -64.54 16.52
CA VAL A 2 21.00 -63.45 15.86
C VAL A 2 20.49 -63.38 14.42
N SER A 3 19.36 -62.72 14.17
CA SER A 3 18.78 -62.62 12.80
C SER A 3 17.74 -61.51 12.64
N SER A 4 17.07 -61.07 13.72
CA SER A 4 16.06 -60.00 13.65
C SER A 4 16.69 -58.59 13.56
N ASP A 5 17.86 -58.38 14.18
CA ASP A 5 18.44 -57.04 14.36
C ASP A 5 19.11 -56.47 13.09
N SER A 6 19.61 -57.34 12.20
CA SER A 6 20.24 -56.91 10.93
C SER A 6 19.22 -56.57 9.84
N LYS A 7 18.05 -57.21 9.86
CA LYS A 7 16.93 -56.91 8.94
C LYS A 7 16.22 -55.61 9.30
N VAL A 8 16.04 -55.32 10.59
CA VAL A 8 15.44 -54.06 11.08
C VAL A 8 16.36 -52.87 10.79
N LYS A 9 17.68 -53.00 11.00
CA LYS A 9 18.67 -51.95 10.62
C LYS A 9 18.72 -51.69 9.10
N LYS A 10 18.65 -52.73 8.26
CA LYS A 10 18.62 -52.57 6.80
C LYS A 10 17.31 -51.94 6.31
N SER A 11 16.18 -52.21 6.98
CA SER A 11 14.88 -51.59 6.70
C SER A 11 14.86 -50.11 7.07
N LEU A 12 15.38 -49.75 8.25
CA LEU A 12 15.51 -48.35 8.71
C LEU A 12 16.46 -47.53 7.83
N ILE A 13 17.61 -48.08 7.42
CA ILE A 13 18.52 -47.39 6.48
C ILE A 13 17.89 -47.21 5.09
N LYS A 14 17.06 -48.17 4.64
CA LYS A 14 16.35 -48.07 3.36
C LYS A 14 15.20 -47.05 3.43
N LEU A 15 14.54 -46.95 4.59
CA LEU A 15 13.53 -45.93 4.89
C LEU A 15 14.18 -44.54 4.98
N PHE A 16 15.31 -44.39 5.67
CA PHE A 16 16.11 -43.14 5.68
C PHE A 16 16.59 -42.77 4.26
N ARG A 17 17.05 -43.73 3.45
CA ARG A 17 17.45 -43.44 2.06
C ARG A 17 16.27 -43.09 1.15
N SER A 18 15.06 -43.60 1.39
CA SER A 18 13.87 -43.20 0.62
C SER A 18 13.32 -41.85 1.06
N THR A 19 13.44 -41.49 2.35
CA THR A 19 13.05 -40.16 2.85
C THR A 19 14.05 -39.07 2.42
N PHE A 20 15.30 -39.45 2.15
CA PHE A 20 16.36 -38.55 1.69
C PHE A 20 16.62 -38.64 0.18
N ALA A 21 15.88 -39.46 -0.57
CA ALA A 21 16.05 -39.62 -2.03
C ALA A 21 15.69 -38.35 -2.81
N ASP A 22 14.85 -37.48 -2.23
CA ASP A 22 14.47 -36.18 -2.80
C ASP A 22 15.35 -35.02 -2.31
N LEU A 23 16.37 -35.29 -1.48
CA LEU A 23 17.40 -34.31 -1.15
C LEU A 23 18.39 -34.25 -2.30
N VAL A 24 18.02 -33.47 -3.32
CA VAL A 24 19.02 -32.88 -4.22
C VAL A 24 20.07 -32.23 -3.33
N ALA A 25 21.33 -32.66 -3.48
CA ALA A 25 22.47 -32.06 -2.78
C ALA A 25 22.38 -30.53 -2.89
N CYS A 26 22.24 -29.87 -1.76
CA CYS A 26 22.22 -28.43 -1.64
C CYS A 26 23.65 -28.02 -1.28
N GLU A 27 24.35 -27.38 -2.21
CA GLU A 27 25.71 -26.89 -1.95
C GLU A 27 25.61 -25.65 -1.07
N GLU A 28 26.21 -25.69 0.12
CA GLU A 28 26.35 -24.51 0.97
C GLU A 28 27.59 -23.73 0.55
N VAL A 29 27.42 -22.45 0.23
CA VAL A 29 28.49 -21.59 -0.29
C VAL A 29 28.62 -20.30 0.50
N ASP A 30 29.86 -19.95 0.80
CA ASP A 30 30.25 -18.64 1.32
C ASP A 30 30.67 -17.74 0.16
N ILE A 31 29.75 -16.93 -0.32
CA ILE A 31 29.98 -16.09 -1.50
C ILE A 31 30.64 -14.78 -1.08
N LYS A 32 31.84 -14.49 -1.58
CA LYS A 32 32.55 -13.21 -1.34
C LYS A 32 32.66 -12.33 -2.58
N GLU A 33 32.39 -12.89 -3.74
CA GLU A 33 32.50 -12.26 -5.06
C GLU A 33 31.37 -12.74 -5.98
N SER A 34 31.44 -12.44 -7.29
CA SER A 34 30.41 -12.94 -8.20
C SER A 34 30.49 -14.46 -8.35
N TYR A 35 29.36 -15.13 -8.20
CA TYR A 35 29.22 -16.58 -8.33
C TYR A 35 28.18 -16.92 -9.40
N ARG A 36 28.55 -17.82 -10.32
CA ARG A 36 27.65 -18.29 -11.39
C ARG A 36 26.80 -19.44 -10.86
N LEU A 37 25.47 -19.29 -10.97
CA LEU A 37 24.55 -20.24 -10.38
C LEU A 37 24.44 -21.52 -11.22
N PRO A 38 24.74 -22.69 -10.65
CA PRO A 38 24.54 -23.97 -11.32
C PRO A 38 23.05 -24.33 -11.39
N THR A 39 22.74 -25.44 -12.06
CA THR A 39 21.41 -26.04 -12.06
C THR A 39 21.12 -26.88 -10.82
N THR A 40 22.10 -27.09 -9.93
CA THR A 40 21.94 -27.60 -8.57
C THR A 40 21.46 -26.50 -7.62
N LYS A 41 20.94 -26.88 -6.44
CA LYS A 41 20.55 -25.90 -5.42
C LYS A 41 21.80 -25.38 -4.71
N VAL A 42 21.86 -24.07 -4.53
CA VAL A 42 22.93 -23.36 -3.83
C VAL A 42 22.32 -22.60 -2.67
N LYS A 43 22.71 -22.94 -1.44
CA LYS A 43 22.28 -22.26 -0.22
C LYS A 43 23.38 -21.31 0.22
N VAL A 44 23.05 -20.03 0.33
CA VAL A 44 24.00 -18.99 0.71
C VAL A 44 24.00 -18.83 2.22
N ASN A 45 25.19 -18.87 2.82
CA ASN A 45 25.36 -18.80 4.27
C ASN A 45 25.36 -17.39 4.84
N ILE A 46 25.57 -16.38 3.99
CA ILE A 46 25.58 -14.97 4.43
C ILE A 46 24.13 -14.53 4.62
N LYS A 47 23.71 -14.51 5.88
CA LYS A 47 22.43 -13.93 6.29
C LYS A 47 22.51 -12.41 6.21
N GLU A 48 21.36 -11.78 5.97
CA GLU A 48 21.16 -10.34 6.12
C GLU A 48 22.04 -9.44 5.25
N HIS A 49 22.62 -9.96 4.17
CA HIS A 49 23.33 -9.14 3.19
C HIS A 49 22.50 -9.01 1.92
N PRO A 50 22.55 -7.84 1.26
CA PRO A 50 21.92 -7.68 -0.03
C PRO A 50 22.73 -8.36 -1.14
N PHE A 51 22.02 -8.80 -2.17
CA PHE A 51 22.60 -9.43 -3.35
C PHE A 51 22.21 -8.68 -4.62
N GLN A 52 23.16 -8.57 -5.55
CA GLN A 52 22.85 -8.30 -6.94
C GLN A 52 22.71 -9.62 -7.69
N ILE A 53 21.63 -9.75 -8.46
CA ILE A 53 21.32 -10.88 -9.31
C ILE A 53 21.39 -10.39 -10.75
N ASN A 54 22.28 -10.97 -11.56
CA ASN A 54 22.38 -10.65 -12.98
C ASN A 54 21.75 -11.78 -13.81
N LEU A 55 20.66 -11.46 -14.50
CA LEU A 55 19.98 -12.36 -15.43
C LEU A 55 20.62 -12.26 -16.81
N TYR A 56 21.23 -13.34 -17.29
CA TYR A 56 21.77 -13.45 -18.65
C TYR A 56 20.72 -13.95 -19.67
N PRO A 57 20.88 -13.70 -20.99
CA PRO A 57 22.01 -13.03 -21.65
C PRO A 57 22.01 -11.49 -21.56
N ASP A 58 20.86 -10.87 -21.28
CA ASP A 58 20.69 -9.41 -21.41
C ASP A 58 21.33 -8.62 -20.25
N GLY A 59 21.84 -9.31 -19.23
CA GLY A 59 22.56 -8.71 -18.11
C GLY A 59 21.69 -7.92 -17.13
N LYS A 60 20.36 -8.14 -17.13
CA LYS A 60 19.44 -7.41 -16.23
C LYS A 60 19.84 -7.62 -14.77
N ALA A 61 20.25 -6.55 -14.12
CA ALA A 61 20.60 -6.53 -12.70
C ALA A 61 19.35 -6.31 -11.86
N LEU A 62 19.13 -7.19 -10.89
CA LEU A 62 18.11 -7.07 -9.86
C LEU A 62 18.78 -7.03 -8.49
N HIS A 63 18.16 -6.35 -7.53
CA HIS A 63 18.66 -6.26 -6.16
C HIS A 63 17.71 -7.01 -5.24
N LEU A 64 18.28 -7.83 -4.37
CA LEU A 64 17.58 -8.57 -3.33
C LEU A 64 18.09 -8.09 -1.98
N TYR A 65 17.31 -7.28 -1.28
CA TYR A 65 17.69 -6.68 0.00
C TYR A 65 16.93 -7.34 1.15
N PRO A 66 17.57 -7.57 2.32
CA PRO A 66 16.83 -7.89 3.52
C PRO A 66 15.86 -6.76 3.85
N GLU A 67 14.61 -7.09 4.16
CA GLU A 67 13.61 -6.11 4.56
C GLU A 67 13.78 -5.83 6.06
N ARG A 68 14.16 -4.60 6.38
CA ARG A 68 14.35 -4.11 7.75
C ARG A 68 13.40 -2.94 7.99
N ALA A 69 12.70 -2.95 9.12
CA ALA A 69 12.00 -1.77 9.60
C ALA A 69 13.03 -0.72 10.05
N LEU A 70 12.72 0.57 9.87
CA LEU A 70 13.59 1.66 10.30
C LEU A 70 13.67 1.78 11.82
N THR A 71 12.63 1.32 12.52
CA THR A 71 12.49 1.46 13.97
C THR A 71 12.87 0.19 14.75
N GLU A 72 13.42 -0.83 14.10
CA GLU A 72 13.91 -2.03 14.77
C GLU A 72 15.37 -1.83 15.22
N ASP A 73 15.67 -2.15 16.48
CA ASP A 73 17.04 -2.12 17.02
C ASP A 73 17.96 -3.07 16.21
N GLU A 74 19.01 -2.52 15.61
CA GLU A 74 19.98 -3.27 14.80
C GLU A 74 20.66 -4.42 15.58
N GLU A 75 20.73 -4.33 16.92
CA GLU A 75 21.42 -5.33 17.75
C GLU A 75 20.61 -6.62 17.99
N ASN A 76 19.29 -6.63 17.76
CA ASN A 76 18.43 -7.77 18.12
C ASN A 76 17.48 -8.29 17.03
N SER A 77 17.38 -7.62 15.87
CA SER A 77 16.49 -8.03 14.77
C SER A 77 17.25 -8.58 13.56
N SER A 78 17.06 -9.87 13.25
CA SER A 78 17.49 -10.46 11.98
C SER A 78 16.39 -10.34 10.94
N ALA A 79 16.70 -9.71 9.80
CA ALA A 79 15.76 -9.59 8.69
C ALA A 79 15.35 -10.97 8.17
N LYS A 80 14.08 -11.33 8.36
CA LYS A 80 13.53 -12.64 7.94
C LYS A 80 13.02 -12.63 6.51
N ASN A 81 12.62 -11.48 6.01
CA ASN A 81 12.06 -11.30 4.67
C ASN A 81 13.05 -10.57 3.78
N PHE A 82 12.88 -10.71 2.46
CA PHE A 82 13.68 -10.00 1.47
C PHE A 82 12.78 -9.31 0.46
N ILE A 83 13.19 -8.15 -0.03
CA ILE A 83 12.56 -7.50 -1.18
C ILE A 83 13.45 -7.63 -2.41
N LEU A 84 12.86 -8.08 -3.51
CA LEU A 84 13.47 -8.18 -4.84
C LEU A 84 12.91 -7.08 -5.72
N PHE A 85 13.78 -6.24 -6.27
CA PHE A 85 13.38 -5.13 -7.12
C PHE A 85 14.42 -4.85 -8.22
N ASP A 86 14.02 -4.06 -9.20
CA ASP A 86 14.92 -3.49 -10.20
C ASP A 86 15.49 -2.15 -9.68
N PRO A 87 16.81 -2.07 -9.40
CA PRO A 87 17.40 -0.86 -8.84
C PRO A 87 17.32 0.36 -9.77
N ASP A 88 17.25 0.15 -11.09
CA ASP A 88 17.20 1.24 -12.07
C ASP A 88 15.86 1.97 -12.06
N SER A 89 14.78 1.27 -11.73
CA SER A 89 13.45 1.86 -11.53
C SER A 89 13.19 2.25 -10.08
N TYR A 90 13.62 1.44 -9.12
CA TYR A 90 13.25 1.58 -7.71
C TYR A 90 13.78 2.85 -7.06
N TYR A 91 15.01 3.24 -7.41
CA TYR A 91 15.65 4.45 -6.87
C TYR A 91 15.48 5.70 -7.74
N ASN A 92 14.73 5.63 -8.85
CA ASN A 92 14.71 6.66 -9.89
C ASN A 92 13.40 7.48 -9.89
N ASN A 93 12.93 7.90 -8.72
CA ASN A 93 11.81 8.83 -8.51
C ASN A 93 10.50 8.43 -9.24
N ARG A 94 10.32 7.13 -9.52
CA ARG A 94 9.13 6.58 -10.16
C ARG A 94 8.57 5.49 -9.28
N VAL A 95 7.24 5.44 -9.19
CA VAL A 95 6.55 4.32 -8.55
C VAL A 95 6.92 3.05 -9.31
N SER A 96 7.41 2.05 -8.58
CA SER A 96 7.92 0.82 -9.16
C SER A 96 7.45 -0.40 -8.36
N GLY A 97 7.58 -1.57 -8.97
CA GLY A 97 7.19 -2.83 -8.33
C GLY A 97 8.34 -3.48 -7.59
N PHE A 98 7.98 -4.36 -6.67
CA PHE A 98 8.92 -5.25 -6.00
C PHE A 98 8.20 -6.54 -5.61
N TYR A 99 8.97 -7.59 -5.34
CA TYR A 99 8.47 -8.82 -4.72
C TYR A 99 8.99 -8.91 -3.30
N ARG A 100 8.11 -9.17 -2.34
CA ARG A 100 8.52 -9.65 -1.02
C ARG A 100 8.65 -11.16 -1.06
N LEU A 101 9.73 -11.68 -0.48
CA LEU A 101 9.98 -13.10 -0.31
C LEU A 101 9.96 -13.41 1.19
N ASN A 102 8.80 -13.81 1.69
CA ASN A 102 8.60 -14.19 3.08
C ASN A 102 9.30 -15.52 3.40
N VAL A 103 9.46 -15.81 4.69
CA VAL A 103 9.98 -17.11 5.14
C VAL A 103 9.14 -18.25 4.58
N GLY A 104 9.82 -19.23 3.96
CA GLY A 104 9.20 -20.40 3.33
C GLY A 104 8.75 -20.17 1.88
N GLU A 105 8.75 -18.93 1.39
CA GLU A 105 8.32 -18.62 0.04
C GLU A 105 9.39 -18.90 -1.01
N LYS A 106 8.92 -19.07 -2.24
CA LYS A 106 9.73 -19.31 -3.42
C LYS A 106 9.19 -18.50 -4.59
N ILE A 107 10.09 -17.78 -5.25
CA ILE A 107 9.82 -17.11 -6.52
C ILE A 107 10.60 -17.78 -7.66
N ILE A 108 9.98 -17.83 -8.84
CA ILE A 108 10.63 -18.27 -10.08
C ILE A 108 10.64 -17.09 -11.04
N LEU A 109 11.82 -16.55 -11.30
CA LEU A 109 12.03 -15.44 -12.22
C LEU A 109 12.04 -15.93 -13.67
N GLY A 110 11.45 -15.17 -14.59
CA GLY A 110 11.52 -15.46 -16.03
C GLY A 110 10.70 -14.50 -16.91
N GLY A 111 11.00 -14.48 -18.20
CA GLY A 111 10.42 -13.51 -19.15
C GLY A 111 8.98 -13.79 -19.59
N LYS A 112 8.34 -14.88 -19.12
CA LYS A 112 6.95 -15.21 -19.45
C LYS A 112 5.95 -14.48 -18.55
N ASP A 113 6.35 -14.15 -17.33
CA ASP A 113 5.48 -13.53 -16.34
C ASP A 113 5.29 -12.03 -16.65
N LEU A 114 4.04 -11.62 -16.88
CA LEU A 114 3.73 -10.23 -17.25
C LEU A 114 3.96 -9.25 -16.09
N GLU A 115 3.76 -9.69 -14.85
CA GLU A 115 3.97 -8.85 -13.68
C GLU A 115 5.46 -8.68 -13.41
N GLN A 116 6.26 -9.74 -13.52
CA GLN A 116 7.71 -9.60 -13.37
C GLN A 116 8.32 -8.72 -14.46
N ARG A 117 7.78 -8.75 -15.67
CA ARG A 117 8.17 -7.82 -16.74
C ARG A 117 7.86 -6.37 -16.38
N ALA A 118 6.74 -6.12 -15.69
CA ALA A 118 6.36 -4.78 -15.25
C ALA A 118 7.13 -4.31 -14.00
N PHE A 119 7.33 -5.19 -13.01
CA PHE A 119 7.94 -4.84 -11.71
C PHE A 119 9.46 -4.79 -11.77
N LEU A 120 10.05 -5.76 -12.47
CA LEU A 120 11.49 -5.98 -12.46
C LEU A 120 12.15 -5.65 -13.81
N ASN A 121 11.37 -5.14 -14.77
CA ASN A 121 11.81 -4.87 -16.14
C ASN A 121 12.56 -6.05 -16.77
N ILE A 122 12.12 -7.28 -16.48
CA ILE A 122 12.71 -8.49 -17.06
C ILE A 122 12.37 -8.54 -18.56
N PRO A 123 13.37 -8.70 -19.45
CA PRO A 123 13.12 -8.81 -20.89
C PRO A 123 12.24 -10.02 -21.24
N LYS A 124 11.37 -9.88 -22.25
CA LYS A 124 10.50 -10.98 -22.72
C LYS A 124 11.31 -12.17 -23.25
N GLU A 125 12.51 -11.89 -23.72
CA GLU A 125 13.51 -12.80 -24.28
C GLU A 125 14.18 -13.65 -23.20
N THR A 126 14.10 -13.22 -21.93
CA THR A 126 14.56 -14.02 -20.79
C THR A 126 13.80 -15.34 -20.77
N PRO A 127 14.49 -16.50 -20.58
CA PRO A 127 13.83 -17.79 -20.49
C PRO A 127 12.61 -17.78 -19.56
N ALA A 128 11.55 -18.46 -19.96
CA ALA A 128 10.26 -18.44 -19.26
C ALA A 128 10.37 -18.81 -17.77
N ARG A 129 11.33 -19.67 -17.42
CA ARG A 129 11.73 -20.02 -16.06
C ARG A 129 13.25 -19.99 -16.01
N LYS A 130 13.82 -18.95 -15.42
CA LYS A 130 15.25 -18.65 -15.44
C LYS A 130 15.93 -19.00 -14.14
N LEU A 131 15.42 -18.48 -13.04
CA LEU A 131 16.05 -18.57 -11.72
C LEU A 131 14.99 -18.82 -10.66
N SER A 132 15.23 -19.80 -9.79
CA SER A 132 14.45 -19.98 -8.57
C SER A 132 15.18 -19.37 -7.39
N ILE A 133 14.46 -18.66 -6.53
CA ILE A 133 14.94 -18.14 -5.25
C ILE A 133 13.96 -18.60 -4.17
N THR A 134 14.46 -19.18 -3.09
CA THR A 134 13.69 -19.61 -1.93
C THR A 134 14.25 -18.99 -0.67
N ASN A 135 13.41 -18.50 0.22
CA ASN A 135 13.79 -18.02 1.53
C ASN A 135 13.54 -19.12 2.57
N ASP A 136 14.62 -19.79 3.01
CA ASP A 136 14.61 -20.83 4.03
C ASP A 136 15.06 -20.21 5.37
N ASP A 137 14.12 -19.56 6.06
CA ASP A 137 14.33 -18.93 7.37
C ASP A 137 15.52 -17.94 7.37
N GLY A 138 15.46 -16.96 6.47
CA GLY A 138 16.50 -15.96 6.25
C GLY A 138 17.71 -16.47 5.46
N ARG A 139 17.78 -17.77 5.13
CA ARG A 139 18.82 -18.34 4.27
C ARG A 139 18.31 -18.49 2.85
N LEU A 140 18.93 -17.79 1.92
CA LEU A 140 18.51 -17.80 0.53
C LEU A 140 19.05 -19.03 -0.21
N ILE A 141 18.17 -19.72 -0.92
CA ILE A 141 18.50 -20.86 -1.78
C ILE A 141 18.22 -20.48 -3.23
N PHE A 142 19.25 -20.53 -4.06
CA PHE A 142 19.20 -20.23 -5.48
C PHE A 142 19.31 -21.52 -6.31
N LYS A 143 18.65 -21.54 -7.47
CA LYS A 143 18.80 -22.62 -8.46
C LYS A 143 18.59 -22.09 -9.87
N SER A 144 19.59 -22.20 -10.74
CA SER A 144 19.37 -21.93 -12.17
C SER A 144 18.42 -22.98 -12.75
N LEU A 145 17.45 -22.54 -13.55
CA LEU A 145 16.50 -23.43 -14.23
C LEU A 145 16.85 -23.63 -15.71
N VAL A 146 17.99 -23.09 -16.14
CA VAL A 146 18.56 -23.25 -17.49
C VAL A 146 20.05 -23.53 -17.42
N ASP A 147 20.57 -24.31 -18.37
CA ASP A 147 21.98 -24.70 -18.41
C ASP A 147 22.90 -23.62 -18.97
N ASN A 148 22.44 -22.83 -19.95
CA ASN A 148 23.22 -21.75 -20.56
C ASN A 148 22.30 -20.67 -21.19
N PRO A 149 22.58 -19.37 -21.02
CA PRO A 149 23.50 -18.80 -20.03
C PRO A 149 22.93 -18.87 -18.62
N GLN A 150 23.77 -19.13 -17.62
CA GLN A 150 23.37 -19.16 -16.21
C GLN A 150 23.32 -17.75 -15.63
N SER A 151 22.43 -17.52 -14.67
CA SER A 151 22.43 -16.27 -13.88
C SER A 151 23.65 -16.22 -12.96
N CYS A 152 24.08 -15.03 -12.59
CA CYS A 152 25.10 -14.84 -11.55
C CYS A 152 24.52 -14.07 -10.37
N ILE A 153 25.05 -14.32 -9.19
CA ILE A 153 24.78 -13.53 -7.98
C ILE A 153 26.08 -12.93 -7.47
N ALA A 154 26.01 -11.78 -6.83
CA ALA A 154 27.13 -11.15 -6.16
C ALA A 154 26.63 -10.48 -4.87
N PRO A 155 27.23 -10.76 -3.70
CA PRO A 155 26.90 -10.07 -2.48
C PRO A 155 27.33 -8.60 -2.59
N LEU A 156 26.51 -7.70 -2.07
CA LEU A 156 26.80 -6.29 -2.01
C LEU A 156 27.46 -5.97 -0.66
N LEU A 157 28.79 -6.18 -0.57
CA LEU A 157 29.53 -6.14 0.69
C LEU A 157 30.03 -4.76 1.15
N LYS A 158 29.95 -3.74 0.29
CA LYS A 158 30.40 -2.38 0.67
C LYS A 158 29.32 -1.72 1.53
N ASP A 159 29.68 -1.15 2.68
CA ASP A 159 28.73 -0.52 3.62
C ASP A 159 27.70 0.40 2.96
N LYS A 160 28.16 1.28 2.05
CA LYS A 160 27.28 2.16 1.27
C LYS A 160 26.18 1.40 0.51
N LYS A 161 26.49 0.22 -0.02
CA LYS A 161 25.53 -0.64 -0.72
C LYS A 161 24.70 -1.48 0.25
N VAL A 162 25.30 -2.00 1.33
CA VAL A 162 24.58 -2.75 2.38
C VAL A 162 23.43 -1.92 2.92
N ASN A 163 23.73 -0.67 3.29
CA ASN A 163 22.78 0.24 3.93
C ASN A 163 22.07 1.16 2.94
N GLN A 164 22.17 0.92 1.62
CA GLN A 164 21.63 1.83 0.61
C GLN A 164 20.12 2.06 0.78
N LEU A 165 19.35 0.98 0.97
CA LEU A 165 17.90 1.05 1.13
C LEU A 165 17.52 1.81 2.40
N VAL A 166 18.16 1.48 3.53
CA VAL A 166 17.92 2.14 4.84
C VAL A 166 18.27 3.62 4.76
N ASN A 167 19.46 3.97 4.27
CA ASN A 167 19.89 5.35 4.10
C ASN A 167 18.94 6.13 3.18
N TRP A 168 18.47 5.51 2.10
CA TRP A 168 17.49 6.12 1.20
C TRP A 168 16.17 6.43 1.92
N ARG A 169 15.69 5.51 2.75
CA ARG A 169 14.49 5.72 3.55
C ARG A 169 14.68 6.78 4.65
N LEU A 170 15.84 6.82 5.31
CA LEU A 170 16.17 7.88 6.29
C LEU A 170 16.15 9.27 5.63
N MET A 171 16.69 9.42 4.41
CA MET A 171 16.59 10.68 3.67
C MET A 171 15.14 11.10 3.38
N LYS A 172 14.23 10.14 3.17
CA LYS A 172 12.80 10.43 3.02
C LYS A 172 12.16 10.88 4.33
N LEU A 173 12.55 10.30 5.47
CA LEU A 173 12.06 10.75 6.77
C LEU A 173 12.46 12.21 7.04
N GLU A 174 13.70 12.58 6.72
CA GLU A 174 14.14 13.98 6.78
C GLU A 174 13.33 14.88 5.84
N ARG A 175 13.01 14.39 4.64
CA ARG A 175 12.17 15.14 3.70
C ARG A 175 10.74 15.30 4.21
N ILE A 176 10.15 14.26 4.80
CA ILE A 176 8.83 14.27 5.44
C ILE A 176 8.83 15.31 6.57
N LYS A 177 9.79 15.25 7.48
CA LYS A 177 9.96 16.23 8.57
C LYS A 177 10.02 17.67 8.06
N ALA A 178 10.79 17.92 7.00
CA ALA A 178 10.89 19.23 6.38
C ALA A 178 9.55 19.72 5.78
N ILE A 179 8.77 18.83 5.15
CA ILE A 179 7.43 19.16 4.61
C ILE A 179 6.46 19.51 5.75
N PHE A 180 6.53 18.79 6.86
CA PHE A 180 5.66 19.01 8.00
C PHE A 180 6.16 20.13 8.94
N GLY A 181 7.30 20.75 8.65
CA GLY A 181 7.77 21.96 9.34
C GLY A 181 8.40 21.71 10.71
N GLY A 182 8.92 20.50 10.96
CA GLY A 182 9.52 20.12 12.23
C GLY A 182 9.02 18.76 12.73
N PRO A 183 9.06 18.52 14.05
CA PRO A 183 8.60 17.27 14.62
C PRO A 183 7.12 17.03 14.33
N ILE A 184 6.75 15.75 14.19
CA ILE A 184 5.38 15.38 13.85
C ILE A 184 4.50 15.45 15.10
N GLY A 185 3.68 16.49 15.20
CA GLY A 185 2.78 16.71 16.32
C GLY A 185 1.59 17.57 15.95
N LEU A 186 0.68 17.74 16.91
CA LEU A 186 -0.49 18.60 16.75
C LEU A 186 -0.03 20.04 16.50
N LEU A 187 -0.62 20.68 15.50
CA LEU A 187 -0.40 22.11 15.27
C LEU A 187 -0.89 22.94 16.46
N PRO A 188 -0.46 24.19 16.63
CA PRO A 188 -1.17 25.17 17.46
C PRO A 188 -2.53 25.55 16.86
N GLN A 189 -3.47 26.03 17.70
CA GLN A 189 -4.84 26.36 17.28
C GLN A 189 -4.90 27.31 16.08
N GLU A 190 -4.18 28.43 16.12
CA GLU A 190 -4.19 29.44 15.06
C GLU A 190 -3.63 28.90 13.74
N GLU A 191 -2.56 28.11 13.81
CA GLU A 191 -1.95 27.48 12.64
C GLU A 191 -2.88 26.45 12.01
N ALA A 192 -3.53 25.60 12.84
CA ALA A 192 -4.51 24.63 12.36
C ALA A 192 -5.71 25.32 11.69
N LEU A 193 -6.21 26.42 12.27
CA LEU A 193 -7.29 27.21 11.70
C LEU A 193 -6.91 27.86 10.37
N SER A 194 -5.71 28.44 10.27
CA SER A 194 -5.20 28.98 9.02
C SER A 194 -5.09 27.89 7.95
N LEU A 195 -4.55 26.74 8.33
CA LEU A 195 -4.34 25.61 7.42
C LEU A 195 -5.66 25.07 6.85
N ILE A 196 -6.67 24.82 7.69
CA ILE A 196 -7.95 24.29 7.20
C ILE A 196 -8.71 25.30 6.33
N ARG A 197 -8.59 26.61 6.60
CA ARG A 197 -9.14 27.67 5.73
C ARG A 197 -8.50 27.65 4.35
N GLU A 198 -7.18 27.46 4.29
CA GLU A 198 -6.47 27.33 3.03
C GLU A 198 -6.89 26.07 2.26
N VAL A 199 -7.03 24.94 2.95
CA VAL A 199 -7.56 23.71 2.35
C VAL A 199 -8.97 23.92 1.81
N ASN A 200 -9.87 24.52 2.59
CA ASN A 200 -11.24 24.79 2.14
C ASN A 200 -11.27 25.68 0.89
N LYS A 201 -10.36 26.64 0.78
CA LYS A 201 -10.21 27.47 -0.42
C LYS A 201 -9.70 26.66 -1.62
N ILE A 202 -8.77 25.72 -1.42
CA ILE A 202 -8.32 24.80 -2.48
C ILE A 202 -9.49 23.92 -2.94
N LEU A 203 -10.34 23.45 -2.02
CA LEU A 203 -11.47 22.57 -2.35
C LEU A 203 -12.59 23.27 -3.14
N GLU A 204 -12.74 24.59 -3.02
CA GLU A 204 -13.70 25.37 -3.84
C GLU A 204 -13.44 25.25 -5.35
N SER A 205 -12.19 25.03 -5.74
CA SER A 205 -11.76 24.87 -7.14
C SER A 205 -10.71 23.77 -7.26
N GLU A 206 -10.99 22.61 -6.66
CA GLU A 206 -10.06 21.49 -6.60
C GLU A 206 -9.66 21.02 -8.02
N ALA A 207 -8.37 20.71 -8.20
CA ALA A 207 -7.88 20.23 -9.48
C ALA A 207 -8.67 19.02 -9.98
N HIS A 208 -8.94 18.98 -11.28
CA HIS A 208 -9.63 17.85 -11.95
C HIS A 208 -11.07 17.60 -11.50
N ARG A 209 -11.67 18.55 -10.77
CA ARG A 209 -13.02 18.45 -10.24
C ARG A 209 -13.97 19.38 -11.02
N PRO A 210 -14.93 18.84 -11.79
CA PRO A 210 -15.96 19.66 -12.42
C PRO A 210 -16.85 20.32 -11.37
N ASN A 211 -17.39 21.49 -11.72
CA ASN A 211 -18.42 22.14 -10.93
C ASN A 211 -19.79 21.49 -11.15
N ASP A 212 -20.63 21.54 -10.12
CA ASP A 212 -22.06 21.26 -10.22
C ASP A 212 -22.80 22.38 -10.98
N LYS A 213 -24.09 22.17 -11.24
CA LYS A 213 -24.96 23.13 -11.94
C LYS A 213 -25.16 24.46 -11.19
N GLN A 214 -24.81 24.54 -9.91
CA GLN A 214 -24.81 25.76 -9.12
C GLN A 214 -23.42 26.44 -9.06
N GLY A 215 -22.42 25.90 -9.76
CA GLY A 215 -21.06 26.44 -9.79
C GLY A 215 -20.22 26.08 -8.56
N ARG A 216 -20.66 25.13 -7.73
CA ARG A 216 -19.93 24.62 -6.56
C ARG A 216 -19.09 23.40 -6.97
N PRO A 217 -18.04 23.01 -6.22
CA PRO A 217 -17.28 21.80 -6.53
C PRO A 217 -18.17 20.53 -6.51
N GLY A 218 -18.20 19.78 -7.62
CA GLY A 218 -19.08 18.63 -7.81
C GLY A 218 -18.66 17.36 -7.05
N GLY A 219 -19.39 16.26 -7.17
CA GLY A 219 -19.12 15.04 -6.40
C GLY A 219 -18.00 14.13 -6.91
N VAL A 220 -17.34 14.47 -8.02
CA VAL A 220 -16.41 13.59 -8.73
C VAL A 220 -15.07 14.26 -9.05
N ILE A 221 -13.98 13.50 -9.01
CA ILE A 221 -12.68 13.88 -9.58
C ILE A 221 -12.38 12.98 -10.79
N HIS A 222 -11.97 13.58 -11.91
CA HIS A 222 -11.52 12.84 -13.10
C HIS A 222 -10.04 13.07 -13.35
N LEU A 223 -9.20 12.13 -12.91
CA LEU A 223 -7.75 12.26 -13.01
C LEU A 223 -7.27 12.07 -14.46
N PRO A 224 -6.26 12.84 -14.91
CA PRO A 224 -5.54 12.57 -16.15
C PRO A 224 -4.86 11.19 -16.11
N ASP A 225 -4.83 10.50 -17.24
CA ASP A 225 -4.23 9.16 -17.35
C ASP A 225 -2.70 9.17 -17.20
N GLU A 226 -2.07 10.34 -17.35
CA GLU A 226 -0.62 10.52 -17.16
C GLU A 226 -0.20 10.49 -15.69
N LEU A 227 -1.12 10.72 -14.75
CA LEU A 227 -0.84 10.66 -13.32
C LEU A 227 -0.87 9.21 -12.83
N THR A 228 0.24 8.77 -12.25
CA THR A 228 0.30 7.48 -11.54
C THR A 228 -0.53 7.56 -10.26
N VAL A 229 -1.57 6.74 -10.11
CA VAL A 229 -2.37 6.76 -8.88
C VAL A 229 -1.74 5.92 -7.75
N ILE A 230 -1.81 6.44 -6.53
CA ILE A 230 -1.49 5.78 -5.26
C ILE A 230 -2.73 5.87 -4.38
N LEU A 231 -3.32 4.74 -4.02
CA LEU A 231 -4.57 4.63 -3.26
C LEU A 231 -4.27 4.15 -1.84
N MET A 232 -4.87 4.82 -0.86
CA MET A 232 -4.97 4.37 0.53
C MET A 232 -6.43 4.28 0.94
N GLY A 233 -6.78 3.21 1.65
CA GLY A 233 -8.10 2.98 2.22
C GLY A 233 -8.30 3.74 3.53
N ASP A 234 -9.14 3.20 4.39
CA ASP A 234 -9.47 3.76 5.70
C ASP A 234 -8.20 3.84 6.58
N LEU A 235 -8.03 4.96 7.29
CA LEU A 235 -6.84 5.22 8.13
C LEU A 235 -7.16 5.32 9.63
N HIS A 236 -8.40 5.59 10.03
CA HIS A 236 -8.90 5.55 11.42
C HIS A 236 -7.88 6.01 12.48
N ALA A 237 -7.42 7.25 12.35
CA ALA A 237 -6.48 7.90 13.26
C ALA A 237 -5.11 7.21 13.38
N LYS A 238 -4.59 6.60 12.30
CA LYS A 238 -3.24 6.02 12.20
C LYS A 238 -2.27 6.90 11.39
N PRO A 239 -1.72 7.98 11.98
CA PRO A 239 -0.77 8.87 11.28
C PRO A 239 0.49 8.12 10.83
N ASP A 240 0.99 7.17 11.62
CA ASP A 240 2.15 6.34 11.26
C ASP A 240 1.94 5.55 9.97
N ASN A 241 0.72 5.11 9.66
CA ASN A 241 0.44 4.36 8.44
C ASN A 241 0.56 5.25 7.20
N LEU A 242 0.06 6.51 7.28
CA LEU A 242 0.24 7.51 6.24
C LEU A 242 1.73 7.85 6.04
N LEU A 243 2.47 8.07 7.12
CA LEU A 243 3.90 8.40 7.06
C LEU A 243 4.76 7.22 6.58
N THR A 244 4.42 6.00 7.00
CA THR A 244 5.02 4.77 6.50
C THR A 244 4.87 4.73 4.99
N MET A 245 3.65 4.89 4.46
CA MET A 245 3.43 4.92 3.02
C MET A 245 4.30 6.00 2.34
N LEU A 246 4.30 7.25 2.82
CA LEU A 246 5.11 8.32 2.22
C LEU A 246 6.63 8.03 2.21
N SER A 247 7.12 7.26 3.18
CA SER A 247 8.53 6.85 3.28
C SER A 247 8.91 5.64 2.40
N GLN A 248 7.94 5.02 1.74
CA GLN A 248 8.10 3.81 0.95
C GLN A 248 8.05 4.10 -0.55
N ASN A 249 8.66 3.22 -1.36
CA ASN A 249 8.74 3.38 -2.82
C ASN A 249 9.24 4.78 -3.20
N SER A 250 8.98 5.28 -4.40
CA SER A 250 9.18 6.70 -4.74
C SER A 250 7.88 7.52 -4.61
N TYR A 251 7.00 7.19 -3.65
CA TYR A 251 5.68 7.82 -3.56
C TYR A 251 5.79 9.33 -3.29
N LEU A 252 6.54 9.74 -2.28
CA LEU A 252 6.72 11.16 -1.97
C LEU A 252 7.37 11.92 -3.12
N GLU A 253 8.45 11.39 -3.69
CA GLU A 253 9.13 12.01 -4.82
C GLU A 253 8.20 12.16 -6.03
N ALA A 254 7.36 11.16 -6.32
CA ALA A 254 6.43 11.23 -7.44
C ALA A 254 5.34 12.31 -7.23
N LEU A 255 4.92 12.57 -5.99
CA LEU A 255 4.06 13.72 -5.65
C LEU A 255 4.79 15.05 -5.86
N GLU A 256 6.06 15.14 -5.43
CA GLU A 256 6.87 16.36 -5.58
C GLU A 256 7.17 16.72 -7.04
N HIS A 257 7.37 15.71 -7.89
CA HIS A 257 7.55 15.90 -9.33
C HIS A 257 6.22 16.09 -10.08
N GLY A 258 5.07 15.95 -9.41
CA GLY A 258 3.75 16.06 -10.02
C GLY A 258 3.41 14.95 -11.00
N THR A 259 4.04 13.78 -10.89
CA THR A 259 3.84 12.61 -11.77
C THR A 259 2.90 11.56 -11.17
N ALA A 260 2.51 11.73 -9.91
CA ALA A 260 1.58 10.83 -9.22
C ALA A 260 0.48 11.60 -8.49
N ALA A 261 -0.61 10.90 -8.21
CA ALA A 261 -1.70 11.36 -7.36
C ALA A 261 -1.89 10.41 -6.17
N LEU A 262 -1.88 10.94 -4.95
CA LEU A 262 -2.29 10.26 -3.74
C LEU A 262 -3.79 10.45 -3.53
N VAL A 263 -4.50 9.34 -3.37
CA VAL A 263 -5.94 9.29 -3.15
C VAL A 263 -6.19 8.54 -1.84
N ILE A 264 -6.75 9.23 -0.86
CA ILE A 264 -7.22 8.65 0.41
C ILE A 264 -8.73 8.45 0.30
N LEU A 265 -9.21 7.22 0.50
CA LEU A 265 -10.59 6.83 0.21
C LEU A 265 -11.63 7.25 1.28
N GLY A 266 -11.24 8.10 2.22
CA GLY A 266 -12.09 8.55 3.35
C GLY A 266 -11.68 7.93 4.67
N ASP A 267 -12.47 8.19 5.71
CA ASP A 267 -12.33 7.57 7.03
C ASP A 267 -10.91 7.68 7.62
N ALA A 268 -10.32 8.88 7.51
CA ALA A 268 -9.06 9.17 8.17
C ALA A 268 -9.22 9.39 9.67
N VAL A 269 -10.37 9.87 10.11
CA VAL A 269 -10.70 10.14 11.52
C VAL A 269 -11.37 8.95 12.19
N HIS A 270 -11.52 9.07 13.50
CA HIS A 270 -12.13 8.11 14.42
C HIS A 270 -11.28 6.85 14.60
N PRO A 271 -10.67 6.65 15.77
CA PRO A 271 -9.83 5.49 16.02
C PRO A 271 -10.62 4.17 15.93
N GLU A 272 -9.94 3.13 15.44
CA GLU A 272 -10.44 1.77 15.37
C GLU A 272 -9.39 0.73 15.82
N GLY A 273 -9.86 -0.45 16.21
CA GLY A 273 -9.03 -1.56 16.67
C GLY A 273 -8.78 -1.52 18.17
N ASP A 274 -7.59 -1.96 18.59
CA ASP A 274 -7.20 -2.11 20.01
C ASP A 274 -6.74 -0.79 20.66
N VAL A 275 -7.38 0.32 20.31
CA VAL A 275 -7.12 1.66 20.85
C VAL A 275 -8.36 2.22 21.53
N ALA A 276 -8.18 3.24 22.37
CA ALA A 276 -9.29 3.92 23.02
C ALA A 276 -10.17 4.62 21.96
N LEU A 277 -11.41 4.15 21.80
CA LEU A 277 -12.32 4.61 20.75
C LEU A 277 -12.78 6.06 20.94
N ASP A 278 -12.59 6.63 22.13
CA ASP A 278 -12.92 7.99 22.52
C ASP A 278 -11.73 8.98 22.42
N GLU A 279 -10.52 8.51 22.13
CA GLU A 279 -9.33 9.38 22.00
C GLU A 279 -9.20 10.00 20.60
N MET A 280 -9.53 11.28 20.49
CA MET A 280 -9.63 11.98 19.19
C MET A 280 -8.35 12.72 18.77
N GLN A 281 -7.27 12.68 19.56
CA GLN A 281 -6.02 13.36 19.23
C GLN A 281 -5.35 12.79 17.96
N GLY A 282 -5.39 11.46 17.78
CA GLY A 282 -4.90 10.83 16.55
C GLY A 282 -5.67 11.30 15.31
N SER A 283 -6.99 11.52 15.44
CA SER A 283 -7.83 12.12 14.39
C SER A 283 -7.41 13.55 14.07
N MET A 284 -7.06 14.37 15.07
CA MET A 284 -6.53 15.72 14.81
C MET A 284 -5.18 15.66 14.09
N LEU A 285 -4.26 14.83 14.56
CA LEU A 285 -2.92 14.74 14.00
C LEU A 285 -2.95 14.29 12.54
N ILE A 286 -3.70 13.23 12.22
CA ILE A 286 -3.76 12.75 10.83
C ILE A 286 -4.41 13.79 9.89
N MET A 287 -5.39 14.57 10.37
CA MET A 287 -5.99 15.64 9.57
C MET A 287 -5.01 16.80 9.35
N ASP A 288 -4.23 17.20 10.36
CA ASP A 288 -3.16 18.20 10.21
C ASP A 288 -2.15 17.75 9.13
N LEU A 289 -1.79 16.45 9.11
CA LEU A 289 -0.91 15.87 8.09
C LEU A 289 -1.54 15.90 6.68
N ILE A 290 -2.78 15.43 6.54
CA ILE A 290 -3.49 15.42 5.25
C ILE A 290 -3.65 16.85 4.71
N PHE A 291 -3.95 17.82 5.57
CA PHE A 291 -4.10 19.21 5.17
C PHE A 291 -2.79 19.83 4.69
N LYS A 292 -1.68 19.59 5.40
CA LYS A 292 -0.35 20.03 4.95
C LYS A 292 0.01 19.43 3.59
N LEU A 293 -0.29 18.14 3.36
CA LEU A 293 -0.11 17.50 2.06
C LEU A 293 -0.99 18.14 0.98
N LYS A 294 -2.25 18.43 1.28
CA LYS A 294 -3.19 19.06 0.33
C LYS A 294 -2.75 20.46 -0.08
N VAL A 295 -2.30 21.28 0.88
CA VAL A 295 -1.76 22.62 0.59
C VAL A 295 -0.47 22.52 -0.21
N ARG A 296 0.41 21.57 0.13
CA ARG A 296 1.71 21.40 -0.54
C ARG A 296 1.58 20.86 -1.97
N PHE A 297 0.60 19.99 -2.21
CA PHE A 297 0.40 19.25 -3.46
C PHE A 297 -1.08 19.30 -3.92
N PRO A 298 -1.63 20.49 -4.21
CA PRO A 298 -3.07 20.67 -4.44
C PRO A 298 -3.60 19.94 -5.68
N HIS A 299 -2.72 19.61 -6.62
CA HIS A 299 -3.04 18.88 -7.85
C HIS A 299 -2.74 17.37 -7.76
N GLN A 300 -2.16 16.89 -6.66
CA GLN A 300 -1.74 15.50 -6.51
C GLN A 300 -2.39 14.80 -5.31
N VAL A 301 -2.79 15.51 -4.27
CA VAL A 301 -3.39 14.89 -3.06
C VAL A 301 -4.89 15.10 -3.07
N PHE A 302 -5.64 14.00 -2.96
CA PHE A 302 -7.11 13.98 -2.97
C PHE A 302 -7.63 13.17 -1.79
N TYR A 303 -8.60 13.71 -1.06
CA TYR A 303 -9.26 13.05 0.06
C TYR A 303 -10.74 12.87 -0.25
N LEU A 304 -11.20 11.63 -0.35
CA LEU A 304 -12.59 11.33 -0.61
C LEU A 304 -13.42 11.38 0.67
N ARG A 305 -14.73 11.53 0.49
CA ARG A 305 -15.71 11.51 1.55
C ARG A 305 -15.97 10.07 2.02
N GLY A 306 -15.60 9.78 3.25
CA GLY A 306 -16.01 8.57 3.98
C GLY A 306 -17.28 8.76 4.82
N ASN A 307 -17.76 7.67 5.44
CA ASN A 307 -18.90 7.76 6.34
C ASN A 307 -18.53 8.28 7.73
N HIS A 308 -17.26 8.16 8.14
CA HIS A 308 -16.75 8.71 9.40
C HIS A 308 -16.46 10.21 9.31
N ASP A 309 -16.44 10.82 8.12
CA ASP A 309 -16.08 12.22 7.95
C ASP A 309 -17.19 13.20 8.39
N SER A 310 -17.92 12.97 9.47
CA SER A 310 -18.94 13.93 9.93
C SER A 310 -19.01 14.00 11.44
N PHE A 311 -19.84 14.92 11.94
CA PHE A 311 -20.20 15.02 13.35
C PHE A 311 -21.53 14.31 13.65
N SER A 312 -21.99 13.41 12.76
CA SER A 312 -23.25 12.71 12.93
C SER A 312 -23.23 11.85 14.19
N GLU A 313 -24.31 11.90 14.97
CA GLU A 313 -24.55 11.03 16.13
C GLU A 313 -24.65 9.54 15.73
N GLU A 314 -24.94 9.26 14.45
CA GLU A 314 -25.00 7.90 13.90
C GLU A 314 -23.61 7.27 13.76
N ILE A 315 -22.53 8.07 13.84
CA ILE A 315 -21.17 7.55 13.85
C ILE A 315 -20.84 7.11 15.27
N ALA A 316 -21.10 5.83 15.53
CA ALA A 316 -20.82 5.20 16.80
C ALA A 316 -20.13 3.84 16.62
N LYS A 317 -19.19 3.52 17.51
CA LYS A 317 -18.49 2.24 17.53
C LYS A 317 -18.37 1.73 18.96
N GLY A 318 -18.75 0.46 19.19
CA GLY A 318 -18.71 -0.13 20.53
C GLY A 318 -19.58 0.60 21.58
N GLY A 319 -20.62 1.32 21.16
CA GLY A 319 -21.44 2.18 22.02
C GLY A 319 -20.86 3.57 22.29
N ILE A 320 -19.69 3.89 21.73
CA ILE A 320 -19.04 5.20 21.83
C ILE A 320 -19.51 6.08 20.67
N PRO A 321 -20.14 7.26 20.92
CA PRO A 321 -20.62 8.17 19.88
C PRO A 321 -19.48 9.02 19.31
N GLN A 322 -18.61 8.39 18.52
CA GLN A 322 -17.37 9.00 18.01
C GLN A 322 -17.60 10.32 17.27
N GLY A 323 -18.68 10.46 16.48
CA GLY A 323 -18.98 11.71 15.78
C GLY A 323 -19.21 12.91 16.70
N MET A 324 -19.90 12.70 17.83
CA MET A 324 -20.13 13.75 18.84
C MET A 324 -18.86 14.07 19.64
N LEU A 325 -18.11 13.02 20.02
CA LEU A 325 -16.83 13.19 20.72
C LEU A 325 -15.83 13.94 19.86
N TRP A 326 -15.82 13.65 18.55
CA TRP A 326 -14.98 14.35 17.59
C TRP A 326 -15.31 15.84 17.51
N GLU A 327 -16.59 16.18 17.40
CA GLU A 327 -17.04 17.57 17.40
C GLU A 327 -16.62 18.30 18.69
N GLN A 328 -16.86 17.66 19.84
CA GLN A 328 -16.54 18.23 21.15
C GLN A 328 -15.03 18.45 21.31
N GLU A 329 -14.21 17.48 20.89
CA GLU A 329 -12.76 17.59 20.96
C GLU A 329 -12.25 18.75 20.10
N LEU A 330 -12.78 18.92 18.88
CA LEU A 330 -12.42 20.06 18.05
C LEU A 330 -12.79 21.41 18.69
N VAL A 331 -13.95 21.51 19.32
CA VAL A 331 -14.34 22.75 20.03
C VAL A 331 -13.38 23.02 21.19
N ASN A 332 -13.05 21.99 21.98
CA ASN A 332 -12.18 22.11 23.15
C ASN A 332 -10.74 22.46 22.77
N SER A 333 -10.19 21.79 21.76
CA SER A 333 -8.77 21.85 21.40
C SER A 333 -8.45 22.88 20.31
N ARG A 334 -9.43 23.23 19.45
CA ARG A 334 -9.25 24.11 18.28
C ARG A 334 -10.23 25.29 18.20
N GLY A 335 -11.28 25.30 19.04
CA GLY A 335 -12.30 26.34 19.05
C GLY A 335 -13.39 26.17 17.97
N ASN A 336 -14.47 26.94 18.14
CA ASN A 336 -15.67 26.85 17.29
C ASN A 336 -15.40 27.19 15.82
N GLU A 337 -14.49 28.13 15.53
CA GLU A 337 -14.17 28.50 14.15
C GLU A 337 -13.55 27.33 13.39
N TYR A 338 -12.60 26.61 14.01
CA TYR A 338 -11.99 25.44 13.40
C TYR A 338 -13.03 24.33 13.17
N ARG A 339 -13.88 24.04 14.16
CA ARG A 339 -14.97 23.07 14.02
C ARG A 339 -15.88 23.42 12.83
N ASN A 340 -16.21 24.71 12.64
CA ASN A 340 -17.03 25.15 11.51
C ASN A 340 -16.33 24.96 10.16
N GLU A 341 -15.03 25.25 10.08
CA GLU A 341 -14.23 24.98 8.89
C GLU A 341 -14.11 23.48 8.60
N MET A 342 -14.05 22.63 9.63
CA MET A 342 -14.08 21.17 9.47
C MET A 342 -15.44 20.70 8.95
N ALA A 343 -16.55 21.22 9.49
CA ALA A 343 -17.89 20.94 8.96
C ALA A 343 -18.03 21.38 7.49
N ARG A 344 -17.39 22.50 7.12
CA ARG A 344 -17.35 23.00 5.75
C ARG A 344 -16.53 22.08 4.85
N LEU A 345 -15.33 21.68 5.28
CA LEU A 345 -14.48 20.74 4.56
C LEU A 345 -15.24 19.46 4.24
N TYR A 346 -15.88 18.89 5.24
CA TYR A 346 -16.70 17.70 5.12
C TYR A 346 -17.81 17.79 4.06
N LYS A 347 -18.47 18.95 3.95
CA LYS A 347 -19.47 19.20 2.89
C LYS A 347 -18.86 19.38 1.50
N GLN A 348 -17.57 19.73 1.43
CA GLN A 348 -16.85 19.96 0.18
C GLN A 348 -16.11 18.72 -0.32
N LEU A 349 -15.98 17.63 0.43
CA LEU A 349 -15.23 16.46 -0.04
C LEU A 349 -15.89 15.79 -1.26
N PRO A 350 -15.11 15.34 -2.26
CA PRO A 350 -15.60 14.55 -3.38
C PRO A 350 -15.94 13.13 -2.95
N TYR A 351 -16.84 12.44 -3.66
CA TYR A 351 -17.35 11.11 -3.29
C TYR A 351 -16.79 10.00 -4.19
N LEU A 352 -16.37 10.34 -5.40
CA LEU A 352 -15.85 9.40 -6.38
C LEU A 352 -14.66 10.00 -7.12
N ILE A 353 -13.69 9.16 -7.46
CA ILE A 353 -12.55 9.51 -8.30
C ILE A 353 -12.30 8.41 -9.32
N TYR A 354 -11.93 8.79 -10.54
CA TYR A 354 -11.67 7.83 -11.61
C TYR A 354 -10.67 8.36 -12.64
N SER A 355 -10.14 7.44 -13.44
CA SER A 355 -9.43 7.69 -14.70
C SER A 355 -9.78 6.56 -15.68
N SER A 356 -9.11 6.47 -16.84
CA SER A 356 -9.30 5.30 -17.72
C SER A 356 -8.82 3.99 -17.08
N HIS A 357 -7.93 4.09 -16.08
CA HIS A 357 -7.29 2.96 -15.43
C HIS A 357 -8.04 2.44 -14.20
N PHE A 358 -8.92 3.22 -13.56
CA PHE A 358 -9.62 2.78 -12.34
C PHE A 358 -10.84 3.64 -12.00
N VAL A 359 -11.64 3.15 -11.04
CA VAL A 359 -12.68 3.91 -10.34
C VAL A 359 -12.61 3.61 -8.85
N SER A 360 -12.79 4.62 -8.02
CA SER A 360 -12.81 4.49 -6.57
C SER A 360 -13.82 5.42 -5.91
N CYS A 361 -14.40 4.93 -4.83
CA CYS A 361 -15.21 5.68 -3.88
C CYS A 361 -15.00 5.05 -2.50
N HIS A 362 -15.57 5.64 -1.45
CA HIS A 362 -15.35 5.13 -0.10
C HIS A 362 -15.89 3.69 0.11
N ALA A 363 -17.16 3.41 -0.20
CA ALA A 363 -17.77 2.14 0.21
C ALA A 363 -18.29 1.25 -0.93
N ALA A 364 -19.01 1.81 -1.90
CA ALA A 364 -19.82 0.98 -2.80
C ALA A 364 -20.19 1.62 -4.13
N ALA A 365 -20.43 0.77 -5.14
CA ALA A 365 -21.05 1.20 -6.37
C ALA A 365 -22.54 1.55 -6.12
N PRO A 366 -23.09 2.58 -6.76
CA PRO A 366 -24.50 2.92 -6.65
C PRO A 366 -25.41 1.76 -7.10
N THR A 367 -26.40 1.46 -6.28
CA THR A 367 -27.48 0.51 -6.63
C THR A 367 -28.55 1.19 -7.48
N SER A 368 -28.68 2.51 -7.34
CA SER A 368 -29.54 3.32 -8.21
C SER A 368 -28.97 3.40 -9.63
N SER A 369 -29.84 3.60 -10.62
CA SER A 369 -29.38 3.92 -11.98
C SER A 369 -28.97 5.38 -12.00
N ILE A 370 -27.72 5.65 -12.36
CA ILE A 370 -27.11 6.98 -12.32
C ILE A 370 -26.25 7.20 -13.56
N GLU A 371 -26.16 8.44 -14.00
CA GLU A 371 -25.23 8.93 -15.01
C GLU A 371 -24.13 9.78 -14.35
N LEU A 372 -23.06 10.10 -15.09
CA LEU A 372 -21.97 10.94 -14.56
C LEU A 372 -22.48 12.29 -14.02
N ASP A 373 -23.48 12.90 -14.67
CA ASP A 373 -24.06 14.18 -14.26
C ASP A 373 -24.74 14.10 -12.88
N ASP A 374 -25.30 12.95 -12.50
CA ASP A 374 -25.88 12.75 -11.17
C ASP A 374 -24.79 12.78 -10.08
N ILE A 375 -23.59 12.27 -10.39
CA ILE A 375 -22.44 12.27 -9.48
C ILE A 375 -21.81 13.67 -9.43
N ILE A 376 -21.75 14.39 -10.55
CA ILE A 376 -21.29 15.79 -10.54
C ILE A 376 -22.22 16.62 -9.64
N ASN A 377 -23.53 16.45 -9.78
CA ASN A 377 -24.55 17.17 -9.01
C ASN A 377 -24.99 16.45 -7.73
N ILE A 378 -24.07 15.72 -7.08
CA ILE A 378 -24.39 14.79 -5.99
C ILE A 378 -25.10 15.44 -4.79
N MET A 379 -24.92 16.74 -4.58
CA MET A 379 -25.57 17.48 -3.49
C MET A 379 -27.10 17.49 -3.59
N ASP A 380 -27.65 17.28 -4.79
CA ASP A 380 -29.09 17.12 -5.01
C ASP A 380 -29.53 15.65 -4.94
N GLN A 381 -28.61 14.73 -4.62
CA GLN A 381 -28.81 13.28 -4.61
C GLN A 381 -28.46 12.64 -3.24
N PRO A 382 -29.20 12.94 -2.14
CA PRO A 382 -28.87 12.39 -0.81
C PRO A 382 -28.81 10.87 -0.74
N LYS A 383 -29.64 10.19 -1.53
CA LYS A 383 -29.63 8.73 -1.63
C LYS A 383 -28.31 8.21 -2.22
N LEU A 384 -27.80 8.88 -3.26
CA LEU A 384 -26.54 8.52 -3.91
C LEU A 384 -25.35 8.72 -2.97
N ILE A 385 -25.35 9.81 -2.20
CA ILE A 385 -24.36 10.05 -1.13
C ILE A 385 -24.30 8.84 -0.19
N ASN A 386 -25.45 8.45 0.35
CA ASN A 386 -25.54 7.32 1.28
C ASN A 386 -25.09 6.00 0.63
N GLU A 387 -25.43 5.77 -0.64
CA GLU A 387 -24.99 4.58 -1.37
C GLU A 387 -23.46 4.54 -1.51
N LEU A 388 -22.81 5.64 -1.86
CA LEU A 388 -21.36 5.68 -2.09
C LEU A 388 -20.52 5.51 -0.81
N ILE A 389 -21.04 5.95 0.35
CA ILE A 389 -20.26 5.99 1.61
C ILE A 389 -20.68 4.96 2.67
N ASN A 390 -21.90 4.42 2.63
CA ASN A 390 -22.36 3.49 3.69
C ASN A 390 -22.66 2.08 3.18
N ASN A 391 -22.87 1.91 1.88
CA ASN A 391 -23.39 0.65 1.38
C ASN A 391 -22.32 -0.44 1.37
N ARG A 392 -22.76 -1.69 1.46
CA ARG A 392 -21.88 -2.86 1.50
C ARG A 392 -22.25 -3.85 0.42
N LEU A 393 -21.33 -4.75 0.15
CA LEU A 393 -21.57 -5.81 -0.82
C LEU A 393 -22.72 -6.71 -0.36
N LYS A 394 -23.61 -7.01 -1.29
CA LYS A 394 -24.73 -7.93 -1.09
C LYS A 394 -24.18 -9.34 -0.89
N ARG A 395 -24.59 -10.01 0.19
CA ARG A 395 -24.21 -11.39 0.52
C ARG A 395 -25.44 -12.22 0.92
N PRO A 396 -25.39 -13.56 0.93
CA PRO A 396 -26.52 -14.38 1.38
C PRO A 396 -27.03 -14.00 2.78
N ASN A 397 -26.13 -13.63 3.70
CA ASN A 397 -26.45 -13.15 5.05
C ASN A 397 -26.68 -11.62 5.15
N ARG A 398 -26.55 -10.89 4.03
CA ARG A 398 -26.81 -9.44 3.92
C ARG A 398 -27.44 -9.15 2.55
N PRO A 399 -28.77 -9.36 2.40
CA PRO A 399 -29.43 -9.32 1.10
C PRO A 399 -29.57 -7.90 0.52
N ALA A 400 -29.44 -6.87 1.36
CA ALA A 400 -29.28 -5.48 0.94
C ALA A 400 -27.81 -5.20 0.59
N GLY A 401 -27.56 -4.41 -0.45
CA GLY A 401 -26.20 -4.10 -0.87
C GLY A 401 -26.05 -3.93 -2.37
N TYR A 402 -24.85 -3.56 -2.78
CA TYR A 402 -24.46 -3.57 -4.19
C TYR A 402 -23.95 -4.95 -4.63
N ALA A 403 -24.02 -5.22 -5.92
CA ALA A 403 -23.59 -6.46 -6.55
C ALA A 403 -22.82 -6.19 -7.85
N LYS A 404 -22.35 -7.26 -8.49
CA LYS A 404 -21.61 -7.22 -9.77
C LYS A 404 -22.26 -6.34 -10.85
N GLY A 405 -23.59 -6.39 -10.94
CA GLY A 405 -24.35 -5.59 -11.91
C GLY A 405 -24.21 -4.08 -11.68
N ASP A 406 -24.10 -3.66 -10.42
CA ASP A 406 -24.00 -2.26 -10.01
C ASP A 406 -22.61 -1.71 -10.34
N VAL A 407 -21.56 -2.48 -10.05
CA VAL A 407 -20.17 -2.16 -10.44
C VAL A 407 -20.06 -2.01 -11.97
N LYS A 408 -20.69 -2.92 -12.73
CA LYS A 408 -20.71 -2.87 -14.20
C LYS A 408 -21.42 -1.60 -14.71
N ARG A 409 -22.56 -1.24 -14.10
CA ARG A 409 -23.30 -0.03 -14.48
C ARG A 409 -22.49 1.23 -14.17
N LEU A 410 -21.89 1.34 -12.98
CA LEU A 410 -21.04 2.47 -12.63
C LEU A 410 -19.93 2.70 -13.67
N LYS A 411 -19.16 1.65 -13.99
CA LYS A 411 -18.09 1.74 -15.01
C LYS A 411 -18.64 2.17 -16.38
N LYS A 412 -19.84 1.72 -16.74
CA LYS A 412 -20.50 2.13 -17.99
C LYS A 412 -20.91 3.60 -17.95
N SER A 413 -21.49 4.08 -16.86
CA SER A 413 -21.91 5.49 -16.67
C SER A 413 -20.73 6.45 -16.70
N LEU A 414 -19.56 6.00 -16.24
CA LEU A 414 -18.30 6.76 -16.32
C LEU A 414 -17.60 6.65 -17.69
N GLY A 415 -18.10 5.81 -18.60
CA GLY A 415 -17.47 5.60 -19.91
C GLY A 415 -16.13 4.87 -19.88
N ILE A 416 -15.80 4.18 -18.78
CA ILE A 416 -14.49 3.53 -18.59
C ILE A 416 -14.52 2.03 -18.93
N ASN A 417 -13.33 1.46 -19.12
CA ASN A 417 -13.16 0.05 -19.43
C ASN A 417 -13.78 -0.84 -18.33
N GLN A 418 -14.55 -1.85 -18.73
CA GLN A 418 -15.19 -2.78 -17.77
C GLN A 418 -14.17 -3.61 -16.97
N ASN A 419 -12.95 -3.75 -17.49
CA ASN A 419 -11.83 -4.37 -16.81
C ASN A 419 -11.05 -3.39 -15.90
N ALA A 420 -11.34 -2.08 -15.90
CA ALA A 420 -10.70 -1.16 -14.96
C ALA A 420 -11.07 -1.58 -13.51
N PRO A 421 -10.12 -1.65 -12.56
CA PRO A 421 -10.41 -1.94 -11.17
C PRO A 421 -11.42 -0.96 -10.54
N PHE A 422 -12.32 -1.49 -9.72
CA PHE A 422 -13.17 -0.74 -8.81
C PHE A 422 -12.71 -0.98 -7.38
N ILE A 423 -12.14 0.05 -6.74
CA ILE A 423 -11.44 -0.08 -5.45
C ILE A 423 -12.18 0.77 -4.42
N VAL A 424 -12.55 0.15 -3.29
CA VAL A 424 -13.26 0.80 -2.17
C VAL A 424 -12.57 0.50 -0.84
N GLY A 425 -12.89 1.26 0.21
CA GLY A 425 -12.55 0.97 1.60
C GLY A 425 -13.75 0.40 2.37
N HIS A 426 -14.03 0.95 3.55
CA HIS A 426 -15.22 0.77 4.41
C HIS A 426 -15.48 -0.63 5.00
N THR A 427 -15.19 -1.71 4.27
CA THR A 427 -15.61 -3.07 4.65
C THR A 427 -14.44 -4.05 4.60
N PRO A 428 -13.47 -3.97 5.53
CA PRO A 428 -12.50 -5.05 5.67
C PRO A 428 -13.21 -6.40 5.81
N LEU A 429 -12.77 -7.41 5.05
CA LEU A 429 -13.46 -8.71 4.99
C LEU A 429 -13.03 -9.66 6.10
N SER A 430 -11.85 -9.42 6.65
CA SER A 430 -11.22 -10.15 7.72
C SER A 430 -10.25 -9.23 8.46
N ASN A 431 -9.70 -9.70 9.57
CA ASN A 431 -8.76 -8.92 10.40
C ASN A 431 -7.29 -9.33 10.16
N ASP A 432 -7.02 -10.17 9.15
CA ASP A 432 -5.71 -10.75 8.86
C ASP A 432 -5.09 -10.24 7.55
N ASP A 433 -5.78 -9.35 6.85
CA ASP A 433 -5.28 -8.74 5.62
C ASP A 433 -5.73 -7.28 5.51
N THR A 434 -5.14 -6.58 4.55
CA THR A 434 -5.36 -5.16 4.24
C THR A 434 -5.90 -4.97 2.83
N ILE A 435 -5.78 -5.99 1.96
CA ILE A 435 -6.21 -5.90 0.57
C ILE A 435 -6.91 -7.19 0.16
N TRP A 436 -8.18 -7.08 -0.22
CA TRP A 436 -8.95 -8.19 -0.77
C TRP A 436 -9.23 -7.94 -2.24
N GLU A 437 -8.73 -8.83 -3.10
CA GLU A 437 -8.88 -8.71 -4.54
C GLU A 437 -9.98 -9.61 -5.10
N ASN A 438 -10.65 -9.13 -6.16
CA ASN A 438 -11.74 -9.86 -6.84
C ASN A 438 -12.85 -10.30 -5.86
N VAL A 439 -13.25 -9.38 -4.98
CA VAL A 439 -14.18 -9.65 -3.88
C VAL A 439 -15.51 -10.20 -4.42
N ASP A 440 -15.98 -11.30 -3.81
CA ASP A 440 -17.25 -11.97 -4.16
C ASP A 440 -17.34 -12.36 -5.64
N GLU A 441 -16.22 -12.81 -6.22
CA GLU A 441 -16.11 -13.22 -7.63
C GLU A 441 -16.39 -12.07 -8.63
N ILE A 442 -16.39 -10.83 -8.15
CA ILE A 442 -16.45 -9.64 -8.98
C ILE A 442 -15.03 -9.32 -9.43
N LYS A 443 -14.70 -9.74 -10.66
CA LYS A 443 -13.40 -9.47 -11.26
C LYS A 443 -13.06 -7.98 -11.22
N ASN A 444 -11.83 -7.65 -10.81
CA ASN A 444 -11.31 -6.30 -10.69
C ASN A 444 -12.20 -5.41 -9.81
N HIS A 445 -12.70 -5.98 -8.71
CA HIS A 445 -13.26 -5.24 -7.60
C HIS A 445 -12.46 -5.58 -6.35
N HIS A 446 -11.92 -4.55 -5.70
CA HIS A 446 -11.01 -4.70 -4.58
C HIS A 446 -11.50 -3.89 -3.38
N ILE A 447 -11.19 -4.39 -2.19
CA ILE A 447 -11.34 -3.65 -0.94
C ILE A 447 -9.94 -3.38 -0.39
N LEU A 448 -9.70 -2.14 0.02
CA LEU A 448 -8.44 -1.63 0.53
C LEU A 448 -8.63 -1.05 1.92
N TYR A 449 -7.83 -1.50 2.87
CA TYR A 449 -7.82 -1.04 4.26
C TYR A 449 -6.39 -0.68 4.66
N SER A 450 -6.18 0.53 5.19
CA SER A 450 -4.85 1.08 5.46
C SER A 450 -4.61 1.34 6.95
N SER A 451 -5.53 0.93 7.83
CA SER A 451 -5.47 1.15 9.28
C SER A 451 -5.11 -0.11 10.10
N ASP A 452 -4.63 -1.18 9.45
CA ASP A 452 -4.15 -2.35 10.17
C ASP A 452 -2.91 -2.03 11.02
N SER A 453 -2.71 -2.80 12.10
CA SER A 453 -1.65 -2.56 13.08
C SER A 453 -0.30 -3.17 12.70
N GLN A 454 -0.27 -4.08 11.72
CA GLN A 454 0.95 -4.77 11.28
C GLN A 454 1.34 -4.39 9.86
N TRP A 455 0.36 -4.16 8.99
CA TRP A 455 0.57 -3.88 7.58
C TRP A 455 -0.18 -2.62 7.13
N VAL A 456 0.46 -1.82 6.29
CA VAL A 456 -0.19 -0.73 5.55
C VAL A 456 -0.52 -1.25 4.15
N GLY A 457 -1.81 -1.43 3.87
CA GLY A 457 -2.30 -1.72 2.53
C GLY A 457 -2.27 -0.48 1.66
N VAL A 458 -1.69 -0.59 0.46
CA VAL A 458 -1.63 0.45 -0.57
C VAL A 458 -1.92 -0.20 -1.92
N MET A 459 -2.69 0.46 -2.79
CA MET A 459 -2.76 0.06 -4.20
C MET A 459 -2.15 1.14 -5.08
N ALA A 460 -1.16 0.80 -5.91
CA ALA A 460 -0.49 1.79 -6.74
C ALA A 460 -0.39 1.35 -8.20
N GLN A 461 -0.44 2.33 -9.11
CA GLN A 461 -0.33 2.09 -10.53
C GLN A 461 1.12 1.85 -10.96
N ILE A 462 1.33 0.82 -11.76
CA ILE A 462 2.59 0.54 -12.48
C ILE A 462 2.23 0.30 -13.94
N GLY A 463 2.66 1.21 -14.81
CA GLY A 463 2.21 1.22 -16.20
C GLY A 463 0.71 1.50 -16.28
N ASP A 464 -0.04 0.60 -16.90
CA ASP A 464 -1.48 0.75 -17.15
C ASP A 464 -2.37 -0.02 -16.14
N LYS A 465 -1.76 -0.58 -15.09
CA LYS A 465 -2.41 -1.46 -14.11
C LYS A 465 -2.17 -0.99 -12.68
N ILE A 466 -3.13 -1.30 -11.81
CA ILE A 466 -3.02 -1.08 -10.37
C ILE A 466 -2.67 -2.40 -9.68
N TYR A 467 -1.71 -2.34 -8.78
CA TYR A 467 -1.19 -3.47 -8.04
C TYR A 467 -1.27 -3.26 -6.52
N PRO A 468 -1.47 -4.34 -5.75
CA PRO A 468 -1.45 -4.29 -4.30
C PRO A 468 -0.02 -4.27 -3.74
N PHE A 469 0.21 -3.42 -2.75
CA PHE A 469 1.44 -3.33 -1.96
C PHE A 469 1.09 -3.37 -0.48
N ARG A 470 1.92 -4.08 0.30
CA ARG A 470 1.83 -4.11 1.76
C ARG A 470 3.15 -3.64 2.31
N TYR A 471 3.15 -2.71 3.25
CA TYR A 471 4.35 -2.25 3.94
C TYR A 471 4.22 -2.55 5.44
N PRO A 472 5.28 -3.02 6.12
CA PRO A 472 5.21 -3.19 7.57
C PRO A 472 4.92 -1.83 8.22
N VAL A 473 4.02 -1.80 9.20
CA VAL A 473 3.75 -0.59 10.00
C VAL A 473 5.01 -0.25 10.79
N GLU A 474 5.39 1.03 10.75
CA GLU A 474 6.57 1.55 11.45
C GLU A 474 6.16 2.73 12.33
N GLN A 475 6.83 2.91 13.46
CA GLN A 475 6.60 4.04 14.37
C GLN A 475 7.32 5.30 13.84
N VAL A 476 6.93 5.74 12.64
CA VAL A 476 7.60 6.80 11.88
C VAL A 476 7.56 8.14 12.60
N VAL A 477 6.46 8.45 13.31
CA VAL A 477 6.38 9.64 14.17
C VAL A 477 7.57 9.66 15.12
N ASN A 478 7.77 8.58 15.89
CA ASN A 478 8.88 8.45 16.84
C ASN A 478 10.24 8.47 16.15
N ALA A 479 10.38 7.80 15.00
CA ALA A 479 11.62 7.76 14.23
C ALA A 479 12.10 9.17 13.82
N ILE A 480 11.16 10.06 13.47
CA ILE A 480 11.46 11.45 13.10
C ILE A 480 11.92 12.27 14.33
N TYR A 481 11.42 11.97 15.52
CA TYR A 481 11.86 12.61 16.77
C TYR A 481 13.25 12.13 17.19
N SER A 482 13.51 10.82 17.18
CA SER A 482 14.80 10.25 17.63
C SER A 482 15.99 10.61 16.74
N ALA A 483 15.76 11.10 15.51
CA ALA A 483 16.82 11.58 14.63
C ALA A 483 17.42 12.95 15.06
N ASP A 484 16.82 13.62 16.06
CA ASP A 484 17.32 14.90 16.62
C ASP A 484 18.23 14.75 17.85
N ASP A 485 18.31 13.54 18.43
CA ASP A 485 19.21 13.20 19.55
C ASP A 485 20.50 12.53 19.04
#